data_AF-A0A7J2H824-F1
#
_entry.id   AF-A0A7J2H824-F1
#
_cell.length_a   1.000
_cell.length_b   1.000
_cell.length_c   1.000
_cell.angle_alpha   90.00
_cell.angle_beta   90.00
_cell.angle_gamma   90.00
#
_symmetry.space_group_name_H-M   'P 1'
#
loop_
_entity.id
_entity.type
_entity.pdbx_description
1 polymer ?
#
loop_
_entity_poly.entity_id
_entity_poly.type
_entity_poly.pdbx_seq_one_letter_code
_entity_poly.pdbx_strand_id
1 'polypeptide(L)'
;MCGNDKYYCSTVLLVREVVVTRKYQVTIPKEVREELGIKVGDRLLVSVRGGCIVLEPIKPSSALERLASIADRLLGGPRRIDAVRLVEEYIEGEAGVH
;
A
#
# COMPACT_ATOMS: atom_id res chain seq x y z
N MET A 1 -14.79 -35.25 11.39
CA MET A 1 -13.32 -35.23 11.25
C MET A 1 -13.00 -35.34 9.77
N CYS A 2 -12.65 -34.23 9.13
CA CYS A 2 -12.01 -34.19 7.81
C CYS A 2 -10.93 -33.12 8.00
N GLY A 3 -9.65 -33.44 8.11
CA GLY A 3 -8.87 -34.24 7.16
C GLY A 3 -7.95 -33.23 6.48
N ASN A 4 -6.84 -32.93 7.15
CA ASN A 4 -5.74 -32.10 6.64
C ASN A 4 -5.32 -32.62 5.27
N ASP A 5 -5.27 -31.76 4.24
CA ASP A 5 -4.43 -32.02 3.07
C ASP A 5 -3.75 -30.72 2.63
N LYS A 6 -2.44 -30.69 2.89
CA LYS A 6 -1.49 -29.64 2.52
C LYS A 6 -0.74 -30.10 1.28
N TYR A 7 -0.67 -29.28 0.23
CA TYR A 7 0.14 -29.53 -0.96
C TYR A 7 1.16 -28.38 -1.17
N TYR A 8 2.40 -28.71 -1.57
CA TYR A 8 3.62 -27.87 -1.53
C TYR A 8 4.39 -27.83 -2.87
N CYS A 9 5.25 -26.79 -3.03
CA CYS A 9 6.41 -26.57 -3.95
C CYS A 9 6.18 -25.37 -4.93
N SER A 10 6.95 -24.27 -5.04
CA SER A 10 8.35 -23.91 -4.68
C SER A 10 8.54 -22.44 -4.17
N THR A 11 7.46 -21.74 -3.82
CA THR A 11 7.48 -20.47 -3.06
C THR A 11 6.28 -20.59 -2.13
N VAL A 12 6.44 -20.35 -0.83
CA VAL A 12 5.49 -20.74 0.24
C VAL A 12 4.02 -20.58 -0.22
N LEU A 13 3.38 -21.69 -0.59
CA LEU A 13 1.99 -21.73 -1.06
C LEU A 13 1.14 -22.11 0.14
N LEU A 14 0.56 -21.11 0.81
CA LEU A 14 -0.37 -21.34 1.91
C LEU A 14 -1.75 -21.66 1.33
N VAL A 15 -1.98 -22.93 1.02
CA VAL A 15 -3.25 -23.41 0.47
C VAL A 15 -4.18 -23.82 1.61
N ARG A 16 -5.35 -23.19 1.68
CA ARG A 16 -6.43 -23.51 2.62
C ARG A 16 -7.73 -23.58 1.83
N GLU A 17 -8.45 -24.68 1.96
CA GLU A 17 -9.82 -24.78 1.45
C GLU A 17 -10.72 -23.84 2.27
N VAL A 18 -11.53 -23.07 1.56
CA VAL A 18 -12.48 -22.13 2.15
C VAL A 18 -13.83 -22.29 1.47
N VAL A 19 -14.89 -22.28 2.26
CA VAL A 19 -16.26 -22.39 1.74
C VAL A 19 -16.79 -20.99 1.43
N VAL A 20 -17.43 -20.86 0.27
CA VAL A 20 -18.17 -19.66 -0.10
C VAL A 20 -19.45 -19.63 0.73
N THR A 21 -19.59 -18.63 1.60
CA THR A 21 -20.76 -18.45 2.45
C THR A 21 -21.84 -17.65 1.71
N ARG A 22 -22.91 -17.26 2.43
CA ARG A 22 -24.01 -16.45 1.86
C ARG A 22 -23.46 -15.18 1.22
N LYS A 23 -24.19 -14.62 0.24
CA LYS A 23 -23.77 -13.43 -0.52
C LYS A 23 -22.38 -13.57 -1.17
N TYR A 24 -21.96 -14.80 -1.47
CA TYR A 24 -20.68 -15.12 -2.10
C TYR A 24 -19.46 -14.63 -1.31
N GLN A 25 -19.57 -14.59 0.02
CA GLN A 25 -18.47 -14.15 0.88
C GLN A 25 -17.49 -15.29 1.14
N VAL A 26 -16.19 -15.00 1.01
CA VAL A 26 -15.11 -15.92 1.35
C VAL A 26 -14.34 -15.36 2.54
N THR A 27 -14.13 -16.19 3.56
CA THR A 27 -13.32 -15.82 4.72
C THR A 27 -11.85 -16.03 4.40
N ILE A 28 -11.06 -14.96 4.43
CA ILE A 28 -9.59 -15.05 4.31
C ILE A 28 -9.05 -15.72 5.58
N PRO A 29 -8.37 -16.88 5.50
CA PRO A 29 -7.80 -17.57 6.67
C PRO A 29 -6.83 -16.68 7.46
N LYS A 30 -6.68 -16.95 8.76
CA LYS A 30 -5.86 -16.14 9.67
C LYS A 30 -4.43 -15.98 9.17
N GLU A 31 -3.84 -17.06 8.68
CA GLU A 31 -2.45 -17.13 8.24
C GLU A 31 -2.20 -16.20 7.05
N VAL A 32 -3.14 -16.20 6.08
CA VAL A 32 -3.07 -15.31 4.90
C VAL A 32 -3.26 -13.85 5.29
N ARG A 33 -4.14 -13.55 6.26
CA ARG A 33 -4.32 -12.17 6.76
C ARG A 33 -3.06 -11.64 7.44
N GLU A 34 -2.39 -12.47 8.24
CA GLU A 34 -1.16 -12.09 8.95
C GLU A 34 0.01 -11.88 7.98
N GLU A 35 0.16 -12.76 6.99
CA GLU A 35 1.21 -12.65 5.97
C GLU A 35 1.04 -11.41 5.09
N LEU A 36 -0.19 -11.10 4.68
CA LEU A 36 -0.48 -9.93 3.84
C LEU A 36 -0.69 -8.63 4.66
N GLY A 37 -0.78 -8.73 5.98
CA GLY A 37 -1.04 -7.60 6.89
C GLY A 37 -2.44 -6.99 6.75
N ILE A 38 -3.44 -7.78 6.35
CA ILE A 38 -4.81 -7.31 6.09
C ILE A 38 -5.57 -7.14 7.41
N LYS A 39 -6.18 -5.98 7.60
CA LYS A 39 -7.01 -5.63 8.77
C LYS A 39 -8.49 -5.52 8.39
N VAL A 40 -9.35 -5.57 9.42
CA VAL A 40 -10.80 -5.35 9.23
C VAL A 40 -11.00 -3.91 8.74
N GLY A 41 -11.71 -3.76 7.63
CA GLY A 41 -11.95 -2.46 6.98
C GLY A 41 -11.03 -2.17 5.78
N ASP A 42 -9.99 -2.99 5.55
CA ASP A 42 -9.15 -2.86 4.37
C ASP A 42 -9.93 -3.15 3.08
N ARG A 43 -9.56 -2.43 2.02
CA ARG A 43 -10.15 -2.61 0.68
C ARG A 43 -9.23 -3.45 -0.20
N LEU A 44 -9.83 -4.37 -0.93
CA LEU A 44 -9.15 -5.26 -1.88
C LEU A 44 -9.65 -4.97 -3.29
N LEU A 45 -8.74 -4.99 -4.27
CA LEU A 45 -9.08 -5.08 -5.68
C LEU A 45 -9.33 -6.53 -6.04
N VAL A 46 -10.41 -6.78 -6.77
CA VAL A 46 -10.78 -8.11 -7.26
C VAL A 46 -10.62 -8.12 -8.77
N SER A 47 -9.85 -9.06 -9.30
CA SER A 47 -9.72 -9.27 -10.75
C SER A 47 -9.69 -10.75 -11.10
N VAL A 48 -9.94 -11.08 -12.36
CA VAL A 48 -9.83 -12.45 -12.89
C VAL A 48 -8.62 -12.51 -13.80
N ARG A 49 -7.67 -13.41 -13.51
CA ARG A 49 -6.49 -13.65 -14.36
C ARG A 49 -6.30 -15.15 -14.55
N GLY A 50 -6.33 -15.61 -15.79
CA GLY A 50 -6.12 -17.03 -16.12
C GLY A 50 -7.11 -17.99 -15.46
N GLY A 51 -8.36 -17.56 -15.23
CA GLY A 51 -9.38 -18.35 -14.53
C GLY A 51 -9.27 -18.31 -12.99
N CYS A 52 -8.28 -17.61 -12.44
CA CYS A 52 -8.11 -17.42 -11.01
C CYS A 52 -8.69 -16.08 -10.55
N ILE A 53 -9.32 -16.07 -9.38
CA ILE A 53 -9.66 -14.82 -8.67
C ILE A 53 -8.39 -14.31 -7.99
N VAL A 54 -8.01 -13.07 -8.32
CA VAL A 54 -6.86 -12.39 -7.72
C VAL A 54 -7.39 -11.26 -6.83
N LEU A 55 -6.98 -11.29 -5.55
CA LEU A 55 -7.31 -10.28 -4.54
C LEU A 55 -6.05 -9.50 -4.16
N GLU A 56 -5.99 -8.21 -4.50
CA GLU A 56 -4.84 -7.34 -4.24
C GLU A 56 -5.20 -6.27 -3.19
N PRO A 57 -4.51 -6.17 -2.05
CA PRO A 57 -4.76 -5.12 -1.07
C PRO A 57 -4.45 -3.72 -1.61
N ILE A 58 -5.37 -2.79 -1.41
CA ILE A 58 -5.15 -1.38 -1.75
C ILE A 58 -4.32 -0.75 -0.62
N LYS A 59 -3.02 -0.58 -0.84
CA LYS A 59 -2.11 0.12 0.09
C LYS A 59 -1.96 1.59 -0.31
N PRO A 60 -2.68 2.53 0.32
CA PRO A 60 -2.56 3.95 0.00
C PRO A 60 -1.15 4.51 0.27
N SER A 61 -0.43 3.94 1.24
CA SER A 61 0.94 4.35 1.57
C SER A 61 1.94 4.06 0.45
N SER A 62 1.73 3.03 -0.38
CA SER A 62 2.72 2.63 -1.38
C SER A 62 2.95 3.68 -2.47
N ALA A 63 1.90 4.41 -2.85
CA ALA A 63 2.01 5.52 -3.81
C ALA A 63 2.65 6.75 -3.17
N LEU A 64 2.28 7.06 -1.93
CA LEU A 64 2.82 8.19 -1.18
C LEU A 64 4.30 7.96 -0.81
N GLU A 65 4.68 6.77 -0.38
CA GLU A 65 6.07 6.36 -0.10
C GLU A 65 6.93 6.39 -1.37
N ARG A 66 6.38 5.96 -2.51
CA ARG A 66 7.06 6.10 -3.80
C ARG A 66 7.27 7.56 -4.19
N LEU A 67 6.24 8.40 -4.05
CA LEU A 67 6.38 9.83 -4.31
C LEU A 67 7.36 10.51 -3.34
N ALA A 68 7.30 10.16 -2.06
CA ALA A 68 8.20 10.68 -1.03
C ALA A 68 9.65 10.28 -1.32
N SER A 69 9.92 9.02 -1.65
CA SER A 69 11.28 8.56 -2.00
C SER A 69 11.80 9.17 -3.30
N ILE A 70 10.94 9.46 -4.27
CA ILE A 70 11.32 10.22 -5.48
C ILE A 70 11.66 11.66 -5.11
N ALA A 71 10.82 12.32 -4.30
CA ALA A 71 11.05 13.67 -3.82
C ALA A 71 12.33 13.77 -2.98
N ASP A 72 12.63 12.79 -2.12
CA ASP A 72 13.88 12.73 -1.37
C ASP A 72 15.11 12.65 -2.28
N ARG A 73 15.05 11.85 -3.35
CA ARG A 73 16.15 11.70 -4.32
C ARG A 73 16.36 12.95 -5.18
N LEU A 74 15.28 13.63 -5.58
CA LEU A 74 15.35 14.82 -6.45
C LEU A 74 15.61 16.11 -5.67
N LEU A 75 15.00 16.26 -4.51
CA LEU A 75 15.02 17.49 -3.71
C LEU A 75 16.03 17.41 -2.54
N GLY A 76 16.64 16.25 -2.30
CA GLY A 76 17.65 16.07 -1.26
C GLY A 76 17.07 15.86 0.13
N GLY A 77 15.82 15.40 0.21
CA GLY A 77 15.10 15.20 1.46
C GLY A 77 14.51 16.50 2.06
N PRO A 78 14.00 16.42 3.29
CA PRO A 78 13.40 17.57 3.98
C PRO A 78 14.41 18.70 4.14
N ARG A 79 14.14 19.85 3.51
CA ARG A 79 14.95 21.05 3.69
C ARG A 79 14.40 21.86 4.86
N ARG A 80 15.28 22.27 5.78
CA ARG A 80 14.95 23.34 6.71
C ARG A 80 14.92 24.65 5.94
N ILE A 81 13.81 25.36 6.05
CA ILE A 81 13.60 26.65 5.40
C ILE A 81 13.46 27.69 6.51
N ASP A 82 14.18 28.80 6.38
CA ASP A 82 14.01 29.96 7.25
C ASP A 82 12.92 30.84 6.65
N ALA A 83 11.75 30.82 7.28
CA ALA A 83 10.58 31.53 6.81
C ALA A 83 10.77 33.06 6.86
N VAL A 84 11.63 33.57 7.76
CA VAL A 84 11.88 35.02 7.89
C VAL A 84 12.71 35.49 6.70
N ARG A 85 13.81 34.79 6.41
CA ARG A 85 14.67 35.10 5.25
C ARG A 85 13.91 35.10 3.92
N LEU A 86 13.00 34.14 3.73
CA LEU A 86 12.21 34.06 2.49
C LEU A 86 11.31 35.28 2.28
N VAL A 87 10.75 35.82 3.36
CA VAL A 87 9.87 37.00 3.29
C VAL A 87 10.71 38.25 3.06
N GLU A 88 11.85 38.37 3.74
CA GLU A 88 12.80 39.48 3.55
C GLU A 88 13.30 39.56 2.10
N GLU A 89 13.74 38.44 1.51
CA GLU A 89 14.20 38.36 0.11
C GLU A 89 13.08 38.76 -0.89
N TYR A 90 11.80 38.53 -0.55
CA TYR A 90 10.66 38.93 -1.38
C TYR A 90 10.37 40.44 -1.28
N ILE A 91 10.44 41.00 -0.08
CA ILE A 91 10.22 42.42 0.17
C ILE A 91 11.33 43.27 -0.49
N GLU A 92 12.58 42.82 -0.40
CA GLU A 92 13.71 43.51 -1.05
C GLU A 92 13.64 43.43 -2.59
N GLY A 93 13.09 42.33 -3.13
CA GLY A 93 12.81 42.18 -4.56
C GLY A 93 11.71 43.09 -5.10
N GLU A 94 10.68 43.40 -4.29
CA GLU A 94 9.63 44.38 -4.63
C GLU A 94 10.09 45.83 -4.46
N ALA A 95 10.95 46.12 -3.47
CA ALA A 95 11.52 47.44 -3.23
C ALA A 95 12.61 47.86 -4.24
N GLY A 96 13.06 46.94 -5.11
CA GLY A 96 13.96 47.20 -6.22
C GLY A 96 13.29 47.76 -7.49
N VAL A 97 11.97 47.99 -7.46
CA VAL A 97 11.26 48.69 -8.53
C VAL A 97 10.90 50.10 -8.04
N HIS A 98 11.73 51.05 -8.49
CA HIS A 98 11.72 52.52 -8.28
C HIS A 98 12.45 53.08 -7.06
#